data_AF-A0A455U717-F1
#
_entry.id   AF-A0A455U717-F1
#
_cell.length_a   1.000
_cell.length_b   1.000
_cell.length_c   1.000
_cell.angle_alpha   90.00
_cell.angle_beta   90.00
_cell.angle_gamma   90.00
#
_symmetry.space_group_name_H-M   'P 1'
#
loop_
_entity.id
_entity.type
_entity.pdbx_description
1 polymer ?
#
loop_
_entity_poly.entity_id
_entity_poly.type
_entity_poly.pdbx_seq_one_letter_code
_entity_poly.pdbx_strand_id
1 'polypeptide(L)'
;MVTANSFKTSDYSGMLYELAPELKAYNEGELKSQKLPDLECIINLSSEKLSGMWRWADLMSEANKVSQTDVDDLQATLQFDDAINIQYTSGTTGFPKGATLSHHNILNNGFLWLKAWASPTKIAW
;
A
#
# COMPACT_ATOMS: atom_id res chain seq x y z
N MET A 1 -3.45 -6.53 1.85
CA MET A 1 -2.38 -5.90 2.65
C MET A 1 -1.02 -6.17 2.02
N VAL A 2 -0.11 -5.20 1.97
CA VAL A 2 1.28 -5.40 1.52
C VAL A 2 2.21 -5.18 2.71
N THR A 3 3.18 -6.06 2.94
CA THR A 3 4.09 -5.99 4.10
C THR A 3 5.50 -6.46 3.76
N ALA A 4 6.50 -5.91 4.46
CA ALA A 4 7.82 -6.54 4.52
C ALA A 4 7.77 -7.82 5.38
N ASN A 5 8.76 -8.70 5.22
CA ASN A 5 8.92 -9.85 6.12
C ASN A 5 9.28 -9.39 7.53
N SER A 6 10.33 -8.57 7.62
CA SER A 6 10.84 -7.96 8.83
C SER A 6 11.54 -6.64 8.51
N PHE A 7 11.65 -5.75 9.48
CA PHE A 7 12.46 -4.54 9.39
C PHE A 7 13.02 -4.17 10.75
N LYS A 8 14.34 -3.94 10.82
CA LYS A 8 15.07 -3.76 12.08
C LYS A 8 14.76 -4.92 13.05
N THR A 9 14.16 -4.64 14.19
CA THR A 9 13.80 -5.63 15.22
C THR A 9 12.37 -6.15 15.09
N SER A 10 11.60 -5.69 14.10
CA SER A 10 10.19 -6.07 13.94
C SER A 10 10.05 -7.22 12.95
N ASP A 11 9.42 -8.31 13.38
CA ASP A 11 8.99 -9.43 12.54
C ASP A 11 7.50 -9.28 12.18
N TYR A 12 7.22 -8.71 11.01
CA TYR A 12 5.85 -8.42 10.59
C TYR A 12 5.10 -9.68 10.17
N SER A 13 5.78 -10.64 9.53
CA SER A 13 5.20 -11.92 9.16
C SER A 13 4.77 -12.70 10.40
N GLY A 14 5.62 -12.74 11.43
CA GLY A 14 5.30 -13.36 12.72
C GLY A 14 4.07 -12.73 13.37
N MET A 15 4.00 -11.39 13.43
CA MET A 15 2.84 -10.67 13.95
C MET A 15 1.55 -11.00 13.19
N LEU A 16 1.62 -11.12 11.85
CA LEU A 16 0.46 -11.49 11.04
C LEU A 16 -0.01 -12.92 11.28
N TYR A 17 0.92 -13.87 11.45
CA TYR A 17 0.55 -15.24 11.82
C TYR A 17 -0.02 -15.35 13.24
N GLU A 18 0.39 -14.49 14.17
CA GLU A 18 -0.23 -14.41 15.49
C GLU A 18 -1.65 -13.83 15.43
N LEU A 19 -1.83 -12.79 14.60
CA LEU A 19 -3.12 -12.11 14.47
C LEU A 19 -4.14 -12.94 13.69
N ALA A 20 -3.71 -13.65 12.64
CA ALA A 20 -4.53 -14.55 11.82
C ALA A 20 -3.80 -15.90 11.63
N PRO A 21 -3.83 -16.81 12.62
CA PRO A 21 -3.18 -18.11 12.54
C PRO A 21 -3.71 -18.99 11.39
N GLU A 22 -4.96 -18.77 10.97
CA GLU A 22 -5.60 -19.46 9.86
C GLU A 22 -4.87 -19.26 8.53
N LEU A 23 -4.08 -18.19 8.40
CA LEU A 23 -3.28 -17.90 7.22
C LEU A 23 -2.36 -19.07 6.82
N LYS A 24 -1.87 -19.86 7.79
CA LYS A 24 -1.02 -21.02 7.50
C LYS A 24 -1.77 -22.17 6.82
N ALA A 25 -3.09 -22.19 6.91
CA ALA A 25 -3.94 -23.27 6.41
C ALA A 25 -4.59 -22.97 5.05
N TYR A 26 -4.56 -21.72 4.60
CA TYR A 26 -5.15 -21.28 3.33
C TYR A 26 -4.09 -21.03 2.27
N ASN A 27 -4.50 -21.14 1.00
CA ASN A 27 -3.69 -20.64 -0.10
C ASN A 27 -3.77 -19.12 -0.17
N GLU A 28 -2.93 -18.54 -1.00
CA GLU A 28 -2.79 -17.11 -1.14
C GLU A 28 -4.06 -16.48 -1.74
N GLY A 29 -4.60 -15.45 -1.09
CA GLY A 29 -5.83 -14.78 -1.52
C GLY A 29 -7.12 -15.48 -1.08
N GLU A 30 -7.02 -16.58 -0.32
CA GLU A 30 -8.17 -17.32 0.21
C GLU A 30 -8.33 -17.18 1.73
N LEU A 31 -7.68 -16.19 2.35
CA LEU A 31 -7.70 -16.03 3.80
C LEU A 31 -9.15 -15.77 4.28
N LYS A 32 -9.56 -16.57 5.26
CA LYS A 32 -10.79 -16.35 6.03
C LYS A 32 -10.43 -16.29 7.51
N SER A 33 -10.14 -15.09 7.99
CA SER A 33 -9.84 -14.85 9.41
C SER A 33 -11.09 -14.37 10.15
N GLN A 34 -11.35 -14.93 11.34
CA GLN A 34 -12.44 -14.43 12.19
C GLN A 34 -12.15 -13.03 12.74
N LYS A 35 -10.88 -12.71 13.03
CA LYS A 35 -10.48 -11.41 13.58
C LYS A 35 -10.37 -10.33 12.51
N LEU A 36 -10.04 -10.71 11.28
CA LEU A 36 -9.83 -9.80 10.14
C LEU A 36 -10.74 -10.23 8.98
N PRO A 37 -12.07 -10.09 9.11
CA PRO A 37 -13.02 -10.62 8.13
C PRO A 37 -12.87 -9.99 6.73
N ASP A 38 -12.43 -8.73 6.66
CA ASP A 38 -12.24 -7.99 5.40
C ASP A 38 -10.84 -8.18 4.80
N LEU A 39 -9.92 -8.89 5.49
CA LEU A 39 -8.58 -9.17 4.98
C LEU A 39 -8.55 -10.50 4.25
N GLU A 40 -8.57 -10.46 2.92
CA GLU A 40 -8.57 -11.67 2.08
C GLU A 40 -7.17 -12.05 1.56
N CYS A 41 -6.31 -11.05 1.36
CA CYS A 41 -5.03 -11.23 0.67
C CYS A 41 -3.89 -10.47 1.36
N ILE A 42 -2.76 -11.16 1.54
CA ILE A 42 -1.51 -10.61 2.07
C ILE A 42 -0.41 -10.84 1.03
N ILE A 43 0.28 -9.76 0.69
CA ILE A 43 1.43 -9.76 -0.22
C ILE A 43 2.67 -9.42 0.60
N ASN A 44 3.63 -10.34 0.65
CA ASN A 44 4.90 -10.17 1.32
C ASN A 44 5.99 -9.76 0.33
N LEU A 45 6.81 -8.78 0.72
CA LEU A 45 7.93 -8.30 -0.06
C LEU A 45 9.18 -9.21 0.02
N SER A 46 9.11 -10.31 0.80
CA SER A 46 10.15 -11.34 0.83
C SER A 46 10.35 -12.01 -0.53
N SER A 47 11.58 -12.42 -0.82
CA SER A 47 11.89 -13.35 -1.90
C SER A 47 11.46 -14.79 -1.57
N GLU A 48 11.36 -15.12 -0.28
CA GLU A 48 10.94 -16.43 0.20
C GLU A 48 9.42 -16.56 0.21
N LYS A 49 8.95 -17.77 -0.06
CA LYS A 49 7.51 -18.08 -0.07
C LYS A 49 7.06 -18.37 1.35
N LEU A 50 5.98 -17.71 1.77
CA LEU A 50 5.38 -17.85 3.10
C LEU A 50 3.96 -18.38 2.95
N SER A 51 3.56 -19.31 3.81
CA SER A 51 2.25 -19.96 3.77
C SER A 51 1.11 -18.93 3.81
N GLY A 52 0.17 -19.04 2.87
CA GLY A 52 -0.97 -18.14 2.73
C GLY A 52 -0.65 -16.72 2.25
N MET A 53 0.61 -16.40 1.98
CA MET A 53 1.01 -15.07 1.49
C MET A 53 1.54 -15.11 0.05
N TRP A 54 1.11 -14.15 -0.75
CA TRP A 54 1.72 -13.89 -2.05
C TRP A 54 3.16 -13.37 -1.86
N ARG A 55 4.08 -13.78 -2.73
CA ARG A 55 5.31 -12.99 -2.91
C ARG A 55 5.02 -11.86 -3.88
N TRP A 56 5.68 -10.73 -3.70
CA TRP A 56 5.60 -9.62 -4.65
C TRP A 56 5.88 -10.07 -6.09
N ALA A 57 6.92 -10.88 -6.28
CA ALA A 57 7.30 -11.38 -7.60
C ALA A 57 6.20 -12.25 -8.26
N ASP A 58 5.51 -13.08 -7.48
CA ASP A 58 4.42 -13.94 -7.98
C ASP A 58 3.23 -13.06 -8.40
N LEU A 59 2.86 -12.06 -7.59
CA LEU A 59 1.81 -11.10 -7.92
C LEU A 59 2.13 -10.33 -9.22
N MET A 60 3.38 -9.86 -9.38
CA MET A 60 3.78 -9.13 -10.58
C MET A 60 3.68 -9.99 -11.84
N SER A 61 3.85 -11.32 -11.74
CA SER A 61 3.66 -12.22 -12.87
C SER A 61 2.20 -12.29 -13.36
N GLU A 62 1.25 -12.01 -12.48
CA GLU A 62 -0.19 -11.96 -12.79
C GLU A 62 -0.58 -10.71 -13.59
N ALA A 63 0.25 -9.67 -13.61
CA ALA A 63 -0.04 -8.42 -14.33
C ALA A 63 -0.28 -8.66 -15.83
N ASN A 64 0.38 -9.66 -16.43
CA ASN A 64 0.20 -10.02 -17.84
C ASN A 64 -1.18 -10.61 -18.17
N LYS A 65 -1.96 -10.97 -17.16
CA LYS A 65 -3.33 -11.50 -17.33
C LYS A 65 -4.38 -10.39 -17.41
N VAL A 66 -4.00 -9.15 -17.12
CA VAL A 66 -4.88 -7.98 -17.16
C VAL A 66 -4.66 -7.23 -18.47
N SER A 67 -5.73 -6.95 -19.20
CA SER A 67 -5.61 -6.20 -20.46
C SER A 67 -5.51 -4.69 -20.21
N GLN A 68 -4.93 -3.96 -21.16
CA GLN A 68 -4.92 -2.50 -21.08
C GLN A 68 -6.33 -1.92 -21.09
N THR A 69 -7.26 -2.54 -21.82
CA THR A 69 -8.68 -2.13 -21.84
C THR A 69 -9.31 -2.21 -20.46
N ASP A 70 -9.07 -3.27 -19.69
CA ASP A 70 -9.59 -3.38 -18.32
C ASP A 70 -9.09 -2.23 -17.42
N VAL A 71 -7.83 -1.82 -17.61
CA VAL A 71 -7.23 -0.70 -16.89
C VAL A 71 -7.86 0.63 -17.32
N ASP A 72 -8.03 0.85 -18.62
CA ASP A 72 -8.61 2.08 -19.18
C ASP A 72 -10.07 2.25 -18.75
N ASP A 73 -10.86 1.16 -18.79
CA ASP A 73 -12.26 1.15 -18.38
C ASP A 73 -12.40 1.48 -16.89
N LEU A 74 -11.56 0.89 -16.03
CA LEU A 74 -11.54 1.20 -14.60
C LEU A 74 -11.12 2.65 -14.36
N GLN A 75 -10.08 3.13 -15.05
CA GLN A 75 -9.61 4.51 -14.93
C GLN A 75 -10.70 5.52 -15.29
N ALA A 76 -11.53 5.22 -16.30
CA ALA A 76 -12.65 6.08 -16.70
C ALA A 76 -13.74 6.22 -15.61
N THR A 77 -13.77 5.32 -14.62
CA THR A 77 -14.74 5.40 -13.50
C THR A 77 -14.27 6.30 -12.35
N LEU A 78 -13.00 6.71 -12.32
CA LEU A 78 -12.38 7.43 -11.20
C LEU A 78 -12.34 8.94 -11.46
N GLN A 79 -12.45 9.75 -10.42
CA GLN A 79 -12.30 11.20 -10.44
C GLN A 79 -11.03 11.64 -9.70
N PHE A 80 -10.42 12.74 -10.15
CA PHE A 80 -9.11 13.18 -9.62
C PHE A 80 -9.17 13.63 -8.16
N ASP A 81 -10.34 13.98 -7.66
CA ASP A 81 -10.62 14.43 -6.30
C ASP A 81 -11.11 13.29 -5.38
N ASP A 82 -11.26 12.07 -5.92
CA ASP A 82 -11.53 10.88 -5.12
C ASP A 82 -10.40 10.61 -4.13
N ALA A 83 -10.77 10.16 -2.94
CA ALA A 83 -9.82 9.76 -1.90
C ALA A 83 -9.09 8.47 -2.32
N ILE A 84 -7.76 8.52 -2.40
CA ILE A 84 -6.94 7.36 -2.84
C ILE A 84 -5.80 7.01 -1.90
N ASN A 85 -5.49 7.87 -0.94
CA ASN A 85 -4.47 7.58 0.06
C ASN A 85 -4.85 8.17 1.42
N ILE A 86 -4.54 7.43 2.49
CA ILE A 86 -4.58 7.95 3.86
C ILE A 86 -3.17 7.83 4.41
N GLN A 87 -2.55 8.98 4.68
CA GLN A 87 -1.20 9.03 5.25
C GLN A 87 -1.26 9.33 6.74
N TYR A 88 -0.70 8.42 7.53
CA TYR A 88 -0.48 8.63 8.95
C TYR A 88 0.90 9.26 9.17
N THR A 89 0.95 10.32 9.97
CA THR A 89 2.20 10.96 10.38
C THR A 89 2.46 10.64 11.85
N SER A 90 3.74 10.62 12.25
CA SER A 90 4.17 10.24 13.60
C SER A 90 3.69 11.19 14.72
N GLY A 91 3.03 12.30 14.37
CA GLY A 91 2.33 13.19 15.29
C GLY A 91 3.20 13.66 16.46
N THR A 92 4.02 14.69 16.27
CA THR A 92 4.78 15.30 17.40
C THR A 92 3.89 16.03 18.42
N THR A 93 2.59 16.19 18.13
CA THR A 93 1.64 16.99 18.92
C THR A 93 0.38 16.22 19.38
N GLY A 94 0.33 14.88 19.28
CA GLY A 94 -0.79 14.07 19.77
C GLY A 94 -1.05 12.78 18.98
N PHE A 95 -2.28 12.27 19.02
CA PHE A 95 -2.66 11.06 18.27
C PHE A 95 -2.41 11.21 16.77
N PRO A 96 -1.88 10.17 16.09
CA PRO A 96 -1.69 10.18 14.64
C PRO A 96 -2.99 10.53 13.92
N LYS A 97 -2.96 11.57 13.09
CA LYS A 97 -4.09 11.95 12.23
C LYS A 97 -3.84 11.39 10.84
N GLY A 98 -4.83 10.68 10.30
CA GLY A 98 -4.83 10.24 8.91
C GLY A 98 -5.17 11.43 8.00
N ALA A 99 -4.21 11.88 7.20
CA ALA A 99 -4.47 12.84 6.14
C ALA A 99 -5.02 12.09 4.92
N THR A 100 -6.27 12.36 4.55
CA THR A 100 -6.88 11.81 3.34
C THR A 100 -6.43 12.64 2.14
N LEU A 101 -5.89 11.99 1.13
CA LEU A 101 -5.32 12.62 -0.06
C LEU A 101 -6.01 12.07 -1.31
N SER A 102 -6.33 12.98 -2.23
CA SER A 102 -6.76 12.67 -3.59
C SER A 102 -5.58 12.66 -4.57
N HIS A 103 -5.82 12.18 -5.80
CA HIS A 103 -4.85 12.26 -6.90
C HIS A 103 -4.38 13.71 -7.11
N HIS A 104 -5.31 14.65 -7.08
CA HIS A 104 -5.06 16.07 -7.26
C HIS A 104 -4.18 16.64 -6.14
N ASN A 105 -4.43 16.26 -4.88
CA ASN A 105 -3.61 16.74 -3.77
C ASN A 105 -2.15 16.29 -3.92
N ILE A 106 -1.93 15.02 -4.29
CA ILE A 106 -0.58 14.43 -4.42
C ILE A 106 0.18 15.07 -5.58
N LEU A 107 -0.42 15.11 -6.77
CA LEU A 107 0.23 15.64 -7.97
C LEU A 107 0.56 17.13 -7.83
N ASN A 108 -0.37 17.94 -7.31
CA ASN A 108 -0.13 19.36 -7.14
C ASN A 108 0.92 19.66 -6.07
N ASN A 109 0.97 18.87 -4.98
CA ASN A 109 2.02 19.03 -3.99
C ASN A 109 3.40 18.83 -4.62
N GLY A 110 3.58 17.75 -5.39
CA GLY A 110 4.84 17.48 -6.10
C GLY A 110 5.18 18.55 -7.14
N PHE A 111 4.21 18.95 -7.97
CA PHE A 111 4.40 19.98 -8.99
C PHE A 111 4.81 21.34 -8.39
N LEU A 112 4.10 21.79 -7.34
CA LEU A 112 4.39 23.06 -6.69
C LEU A 112 5.75 23.04 -5.98
N TRP A 113 6.14 21.92 -5.36
CA TRP A 113 7.47 21.74 -4.79
C TRP A 113 8.57 21.87 -5.83
N LEU A 114 8.45 21.17 -6.96
CA LEU A 114 9.42 21.24 -8.06
C LEU A 114 9.51 22.65 -8.63
N LYS A 115 8.38 23.32 -8.83
CA LYS A 115 8.33 24.70 -9.32
C LYS A 115 9.03 25.68 -8.37
N ALA A 116 8.82 25.54 -7.06
CA ALA A 116 9.49 26.36 -6.07
C ALA A 116 11.01 26.10 -6.04
N TRP A 117 11.42 24.85 -6.14
CA TRP A 117 12.85 24.47 -6.13
C TRP A 117 13.60 24.91 -7.39
N ALA A 118 12.94 24.87 -8.55
CA ALA A 118 13.50 25.35 -9.82
C ALA A 118 13.50 26.88 -9.94
N SER A 119 12.90 27.61 -9.00
CA SER A 119 12.88 29.06 -9.03
C SER A 119 14.29 29.65 -8.79
N PRO A 120 14.75 30.59 -9.64
CA PRO A 120 16.04 31.25 -9.45
C PRO A 120 16.10 32.14 -8.21
N THR A 121 14.95 32.48 -7.62
CA THR A 121 14.87 33.16 -6.32
C THR A 121 15.02 32.13 -5.21
N LYS A 122 16.27 31.74 -4.92
CA LYS A 122 16.55 30.92 -3.73
C LYS A 122 16.19 31.73 -2.49
N ILE A 123 15.08 31.38 -1.85
CA ILE A 123 14.88 31.72 -0.44
C ILE A 123 15.90 30.85 0.31
N ALA A 124 16.99 31.48 0.73
CA ALA A 124 17.94 30.85 1.64
C ALA A 124 17.23 30.60 2.97
N TRP A 125 17.18 29.33 3.38
CA TRP A 125 16.86 28.93 4.75
C TRP A 125 18.13 28.94 5.57
#